data_AF-A0A7V2EYX1-F1
#
_entry.id   AF-A0A7V2EYX1-F1
#
_cell.length_a   1.000
_cell.length_b   1.000
_cell.length_c   1.000
_cell.angle_alpha   90.00
_cell.angle_beta   90.00
_cell.angle_gamma   90.00
#
_symmetry.space_group_name_H-M   'P 1'
#
loop_
_entity.id
_entity.type
_entity.pdbx_description
1 polymer ?
#
loop_
_entity_poly.entity_id
_entity_poly.type
_entity_poly.pdbx_seq_one_letter_code
_entity_poly.pdbx_strand_id
1 'polypeptide(L)'
;MYRRRGVVDIIMKRIPVLLAMAFLLAIAATGAANAQAKSTETAQAKSTETAQAKSTDKQAHEELFRNSQFPSAFECKSCHPVQFRQWSVSNHAYSNLSPIFVSVENSVLAKTNGTSADTCSRCHAPTAAVLKVMQISNVKRAQFARVGEDFLGPVVEGITCVVCHRFDKKYGKRSARAKITQGDIFAPIFGPTNNDIQAEAEKDSRLALVTEPGKKGRAIHGKVEPYSFLRASRFCGNCHSSRLPTGIHNEETFDEYRTSPSAADGVTCQDCHMGKVPGEAKGFDNAPAAIIGKTETKARRRSNHYFAGPDFSVLHPGIFPHNPDAVLLATYEQWMLFDHKKGWGTDEFEDNVADDYVFPAFWQDQDLRFEAREILNEQFKLLKWAKGQRLALMKAGYKVDKVVVDEANMRDGLKFRINLRNAVKGHNAPTGFIHERMVFFQIVVKDSSGKVVFLSGDRDPNGDLRERYSRYVSNGEAKYDKQLFNLMSHFMARTFFGGERTQLRFIAFSTTTRPFIRPPTNPTAIFMRPNGARSKKNSIEPGGDRWAEYVVDPKLLTPGETYTVNMKLIAQAMPAYFIAVNAGVGLDYKFSLRELTKRVVDLSMNLWESTETIKIEQ
;
A
#
# COMPACT_ATOMS: atom_id res chain seq x y z
N MET A 1 -4.56 62.87 -45.35
CA MET A 1 -4.56 63.80 -46.50
C MET A 1 -3.24 63.66 -47.26
N TYR A 2 -2.98 64.48 -48.29
CA TYR A 2 -1.94 64.29 -49.31
C TYR A 2 -0.46 64.17 -48.85
N ARG A 3 0.28 63.30 -49.58
CA ARG A 3 1.63 63.40 -50.25
C ARG A 3 2.81 64.14 -49.56
N ARG A 4 4.10 63.72 -49.59
CA ARG A 4 4.99 62.87 -50.47
C ARG A 4 5.90 63.68 -51.45
N ARG A 5 7.21 63.34 -51.49
CA ARG A 5 8.36 63.87 -52.33
C ARG A 5 9.05 65.12 -51.74
N GLY A 6 10.33 65.43 -52.04
CA GLY A 6 11.43 64.75 -52.78
C GLY A 6 12.72 65.61 -52.71
N VAL A 7 13.96 65.09 -52.58
CA VAL A 7 14.87 64.45 -53.58
C VAL A 7 15.64 65.47 -54.48
N VAL A 8 16.93 65.17 -54.80
CA VAL A 8 17.96 65.89 -55.62
C VAL A 8 18.42 67.28 -55.11
N ASP A 9 19.67 67.75 -55.28
CA ASP A 9 20.94 67.22 -55.88
C ASP A 9 22.17 67.90 -55.15
N ILE A 10 23.48 67.88 -55.51
CA ILE A 10 24.27 67.47 -56.70
C ILE A 10 25.71 67.01 -56.30
N ILE A 11 26.57 66.62 -57.27
CA ILE A 11 27.96 66.13 -57.09
C ILE A 11 29.03 67.14 -57.58
N MET A 12 30.20 67.25 -56.90
CA MET A 12 31.44 67.75 -57.54
C MET A 12 32.78 67.18 -56.98
N LYS A 13 33.63 66.74 -57.93
CA LYS A 13 35.13 66.72 -57.94
C LYS A 13 35.96 65.92 -56.89
N ARG A 14 36.19 64.64 -57.24
CA ARG A 14 37.50 63.93 -57.42
C ARG A 14 38.64 64.05 -56.36
N ILE A 15 38.90 62.91 -55.69
CA ILE A 15 40.17 62.12 -55.65
C ILE A 15 41.44 62.87 -55.11
N PRO A 16 42.06 62.39 -54.00
CA PRO A 16 42.74 61.08 -53.98
C PRO A 16 42.28 60.10 -52.89
N VAL A 17 42.03 58.84 -53.27
CA VAL A 17 41.46 57.79 -52.38
C VAL A 17 42.34 56.53 -52.26
N LEU A 18 43.22 56.27 -53.24
CA LEU A 18 43.84 54.95 -53.45
C LEU A 18 44.92 54.52 -52.44
N LEU A 19 45.40 55.42 -51.57
CA LEU A 19 46.36 55.09 -50.50
C LEU A 19 45.71 54.85 -49.12
N ALA A 20 44.44 55.22 -48.93
CA ALA A 20 43.74 55.00 -47.66
C ALA A 20 43.11 53.59 -47.55
N MET A 21 42.66 53.02 -48.68
CA MET A 21 41.90 51.75 -48.67
C MET A 21 42.72 50.54 -48.20
N ALA A 22 44.02 50.46 -48.51
CA ALA A 22 44.86 49.33 -48.13
C ALA A 22 44.99 49.16 -46.60
N PHE A 23 45.09 50.27 -45.86
CA PHE A 23 45.26 50.25 -44.41
C PHE A 23 43.95 49.96 -43.66
N LEU A 24 42.81 50.44 -44.18
CA LEU A 24 41.50 50.22 -43.59
C LEU A 24 41.03 48.76 -43.66
N LEU A 25 41.33 48.03 -44.74
CA LEU A 25 40.97 46.62 -44.88
C LEU A 25 41.68 45.69 -43.88
N ALA A 26 42.96 45.95 -43.58
CA ALA A 26 43.72 45.16 -42.60
C ALA A 26 43.19 45.35 -41.16
N ILE A 27 42.80 46.57 -40.80
CA ILE A 27 42.22 46.89 -39.48
C ILE A 27 40.80 46.33 -39.36
N ALA A 28 40.00 46.37 -40.44
CA ALA A 28 38.66 45.78 -40.44
C ALA A 28 38.68 44.25 -40.26
N ALA A 29 39.57 43.54 -40.94
CA ALA A 29 39.68 42.08 -40.84
C ALA A 29 40.14 41.61 -39.45
N THR A 30 41.15 42.27 -38.88
CA THR A 30 41.64 41.95 -37.52
C THR A 30 40.64 42.35 -36.43
N GLY A 31 39.94 43.48 -36.59
CA GLY A 31 38.86 43.89 -35.70
C GLY A 31 37.68 42.92 -35.70
N ALA A 32 37.25 42.45 -36.89
CA ALA A 32 36.17 41.46 -37.01
C ALA A 32 36.52 40.12 -36.35
N ALA A 33 37.73 39.60 -36.58
CA ALA A 33 38.19 38.35 -35.98
C ALA A 33 38.23 38.43 -34.44
N ASN A 34 38.78 39.51 -33.87
CA ASN A 34 38.83 39.71 -32.42
C ASN A 34 37.44 39.93 -31.79
N ALA A 35 36.54 40.64 -32.48
CA ALA A 35 35.16 40.82 -32.03
C ALA A 35 34.39 39.49 -32.03
N GLN A 36 34.56 38.68 -33.08
CA GLN A 36 33.89 37.38 -33.20
C GLN A 36 34.45 36.37 -32.18
N ALA A 37 35.77 36.32 -31.96
CA ALA A 37 36.40 35.54 -30.90
C ALA A 37 35.85 35.93 -29.51
N LYS A 38 35.93 37.20 -29.12
CA LYS A 38 35.38 37.68 -27.84
C LYS A 38 33.88 37.44 -27.70
N SER A 39 33.10 37.56 -28.78
CA SER A 39 31.66 37.24 -28.73
C SER A 39 31.40 35.75 -28.48
N THR A 40 32.26 34.87 -29.00
CA THR A 40 32.17 33.42 -28.81
C THR A 40 32.63 33.02 -27.41
N GLU A 41 33.74 33.58 -26.92
CA GLU A 41 34.17 33.40 -25.53
C GLU A 41 33.12 33.93 -24.54
N THR A 42 32.53 35.10 -24.79
CA THR A 42 31.50 35.68 -23.91
C THR A 42 30.19 34.88 -23.97
N ALA A 43 29.84 34.32 -25.13
CA ALA A 43 28.69 33.43 -25.28
C ALA A 43 28.92 32.07 -24.61
N GLN A 44 30.11 31.48 -24.75
CA GLN A 44 30.48 30.26 -24.03
C GLN A 44 30.51 30.51 -22.53
N ALA A 45 31.19 31.56 -22.05
CA ALA A 45 31.22 31.95 -20.65
C ALA A 45 29.80 32.12 -20.08
N LYS A 46 28.91 32.89 -20.74
CA LYS A 46 27.51 33.00 -20.31
C LYS A 46 26.74 31.69 -20.39
N SER A 47 27.02 30.82 -21.37
CA SER A 47 26.39 29.49 -21.44
C SER A 47 26.85 28.58 -20.29
N THR A 48 28.13 28.66 -19.92
CA THR A 48 28.73 27.93 -18.80
C THR A 48 28.26 28.50 -17.46
N GLU A 49 28.22 29.81 -17.27
CA GLU A 49 27.61 30.46 -16.10
C GLU A 49 26.12 30.11 -15.99
N THR A 50 25.36 30.12 -17.08
CA THR A 50 23.92 29.78 -17.05
C THR A 50 23.70 28.27 -16.82
N ALA A 51 24.59 27.41 -17.29
CA ALA A 51 24.56 25.98 -17.01
C ALA A 51 24.99 25.68 -15.58
N GLN A 52 26.03 26.34 -15.07
CA GLN A 52 26.49 26.24 -13.68
C GLN A 52 25.41 26.78 -12.74
N ALA A 53 24.86 27.97 -12.98
CA ALA A 53 23.76 28.54 -12.20
C ALA A 53 22.53 27.62 -12.17
N LYS A 54 22.15 27.03 -13.32
CA LYS A 54 21.07 26.02 -13.35
C LYS A 54 21.46 24.73 -12.62
N SER A 55 22.73 24.33 -12.63
CA SER A 55 23.20 23.16 -11.89
C SER A 55 23.26 23.41 -10.38
N THR A 56 23.63 24.62 -9.94
CA THR A 56 23.66 25.01 -8.52
C THR A 56 22.26 25.28 -7.99
N ASP A 57 21.36 25.89 -8.77
CA ASP A 57 19.93 25.99 -8.43
C ASP A 57 19.31 24.60 -8.30
N LYS A 58 19.60 23.69 -9.25
CA LYS A 58 19.14 22.30 -9.19
C LYS A 58 19.72 21.57 -7.98
N GLN A 59 21.02 21.68 -7.72
CA GLN A 59 21.67 21.05 -6.56
C GLN A 59 21.18 21.63 -5.23
N ALA A 60 20.97 22.94 -5.12
CA ALA A 60 20.40 23.56 -3.91
C ALA A 60 18.93 23.18 -3.71
N HIS A 61 18.16 23.03 -4.79
CA HIS A 61 16.79 22.50 -4.74
C HIS A 61 16.77 21.03 -4.31
N GLU A 62 17.70 20.21 -4.82
CA GLU A 62 17.89 18.81 -4.43
C GLU A 62 18.38 18.69 -2.97
N GLU A 63 19.21 19.63 -2.50
CA GLU A 63 19.69 19.70 -1.12
C GLU A 63 18.57 19.99 -0.11
N LEU A 64 17.57 20.79 -0.48
CA LEU A 64 16.36 20.99 0.32
C LEU A 64 15.52 19.70 0.48
N PHE A 65 15.79 18.65 -0.30
CA PHE A 65 15.15 17.33 -0.19
C PHE A 65 16.10 16.21 0.28
N ARG A 66 17.39 16.49 0.54
CA ARG A 66 18.29 15.55 1.21
C ARG A 66 17.76 15.27 2.61
N ASN A 67 17.40 14.02 2.87
CA ASN A 67 16.69 13.62 4.07
C ASN A 67 17.65 13.28 5.23
N SER A 68 18.26 14.31 5.81
CA SER A 68 18.98 14.22 7.10
C SER A 68 18.07 14.05 8.32
N GLN A 69 16.74 14.01 8.13
CA GLN A 69 15.75 14.04 9.20
C GLN A 69 15.28 12.65 9.66
N PHE A 70 15.48 11.62 8.83
CA PHE A 70 15.11 10.23 9.15
C PHE A 70 16.00 9.25 8.36
N PRO A 71 16.63 8.23 8.98
CA PRO A 71 17.30 7.16 8.24
C PRO A 71 16.30 6.21 7.55
N SER A 72 16.76 5.56 6.49
CA SER A 72 16.07 4.53 5.71
C SER A 72 16.04 3.18 6.42
N ALA A 73 14.99 2.39 6.16
CA ALA A 73 14.97 0.97 6.51
C ALA A 73 16.14 0.19 5.85
N PHE A 74 16.74 0.69 4.77
CA PHE A 74 17.93 0.11 4.14
C PHE A 74 19.19 0.27 5.00
N GLU A 75 19.33 1.38 5.74
CA GLU A 75 20.39 1.51 6.76
C GLU A 75 20.16 0.50 7.88
N CYS A 76 18.90 0.30 8.29
CA CYS A 76 18.52 -0.74 9.26
C CYS A 76 18.77 -2.18 8.74
N LYS A 77 18.63 -2.47 7.42
CA LYS A 77 18.96 -3.78 6.79
C LYS A 77 20.39 -4.22 7.14
N SER A 78 21.33 -3.28 7.26
CA SER A 78 22.76 -3.55 7.46
C SER A 78 23.11 -4.28 8.77
N CYS A 79 22.28 -4.15 9.80
CA CYS A 79 22.44 -4.78 11.12
C CYS A 79 21.20 -5.57 11.57
N HIS A 80 20.02 -5.31 11.01
CA HIS A 80 18.76 -6.00 11.34
C HIS A 80 18.14 -6.69 10.11
N PRO A 81 18.87 -7.56 9.39
CA PRO A 81 18.40 -8.13 8.12
C PRO A 81 17.14 -8.99 8.26
N VAL A 82 16.94 -9.66 9.41
CA VAL A 82 15.75 -10.47 9.67
C VAL A 82 14.51 -9.60 9.84
N GLN A 83 14.59 -8.55 10.66
CA GLN A 83 13.51 -7.60 10.89
C GLN A 83 13.19 -6.83 9.61
N PHE A 84 14.21 -6.41 8.86
CA PHE A 84 14.03 -5.81 7.54
C PHE A 84 13.29 -6.75 6.58
N ARG A 85 13.73 -8.00 6.43
CA ARG A 85 13.08 -8.99 5.54
C ARG A 85 11.62 -9.27 5.93
N GLN A 86 11.30 -9.28 7.22
CA GLN A 86 9.91 -9.43 7.69
C GLN A 86 9.08 -8.18 7.37
N TRP A 87 9.64 -7.00 7.62
CA TRP A 87 8.99 -5.71 7.42
C TRP A 87 8.78 -5.36 5.94
N SER A 88 9.77 -5.60 5.06
CA SER A 88 9.77 -5.08 3.68
C SER A 88 8.65 -5.64 2.79
N VAL A 89 8.07 -6.78 3.18
CA VAL A 89 6.90 -7.41 2.54
C VAL A 89 5.59 -7.23 3.34
N SER A 90 5.65 -6.57 4.49
CA SER A 90 4.48 -6.32 5.35
C SER A 90 3.50 -5.31 4.74
N ASN A 91 2.25 -5.33 5.20
CA ASN A 91 1.28 -4.29 4.83
C ASN A 91 1.64 -2.91 5.44
N HIS A 92 2.53 -2.85 6.43
CA HIS A 92 3.12 -1.60 6.94
C HIS A 92 4.12 -0.99 5.94
N ALA A 93 4.98 -1.79 5.32
CA ALA A 93 5.84 -1.34 4.22
C ALA A 93 5.04 -0.95 2.96
N TYR A 94 3.95 -1.67 2.69
CA TYR A 94 3.08 -1.46 1.53
C TYR A 94 2.08 -0.30 1.67
N SER A 95 1.87 0.21 2.89
CA SER A 95 0.75 1.10 3.23
C SER A 95 0.64 2.36 2.37
N ASN A 96 1.79 2.93 2.00
CA ASN A 96 1.92 4.09 1.11
C ASN A 96 1.84 3.70 -0.37
N LEU A 97 2.41 2.55 -0.76
CA LEU A 97 2.56 2.15 -2.16
C LEU A 97 1.28 1.60 -2.80
N SER A 98 0.28 1.20 -2.01
CA SER A 98 -0.97 0.61 -2.54
C SER A 98 -1.72 1.57 -3.50
N PRO A 99 -1.93 1.20 -4.78
CA PRO A 99 -2.60 2.07 -5.76
C PRO A 99 -4.07 2.32 -5.41
N ILE A 100 -4.68 1.38 -4.69
CA ILE A 100 -6.05 1.46 -4.23
C ILE A 100 -6.14 2.50 -3.10
N PHE A 101 -5.21 2.48 -2.15
CA PHE A 101 -5.13 3.50 -1.09
C PHE A 101 -4.98 4.89 -1.69
N VAL A 102 -4.04 5.08 -2.63
CA VAL A 102 -3.83 6.36 -3.32
C VAL A 102 -5.08 6.83 -4.05
N SER A 103 -5.76 5.92 -4.78
CA SER A 103 -7.01 6.25 -5.46
C SER A 103 -8.11 6.64 -4.46
N VAL A 104 -8.22 5.97 -3.31
CA VAL A 104 -9.15 6.35 -2.23
C VAL A 104 -8.80 7.73 -1.64
N GLU A 105 -7.55 7.98 -1.23
CA GLU A 105 -7.11 9.26 -0.66
C GLU A 105 -7.35 10.42 -1.65
N ASN A 106 -6.91 10.29 -2.90
CA ASN A 106 -7.13 11.29 -3.95
C ASN A 106 -8.62 11.49 -4.26
N SER A 107 -9.43 10.42 -4.27
CA SER A 107 -10.87 10.51 -4.53
C SER A 107 -11.63 11.13 -3.35
N VAL A 108 -11.11 11.04 -2.13
CA VAL A 108 -11.61 11.77 -0.95
C VAL A 108 -11.20 13.24 -1.01
N LEU A 109 -9.92 13.55 -1.27
CA LEU A 109 -9.44 14.93 -1.42
C LEU A 109 -10.24 15.69 -2.49
N ALA A 110 -10.39 15.11 -3.68
CA ALA A 110 -11.17 15.70 -4.77
C ALA A 110 -12.65 15.90 -4.40
N LYS A 111 -13.30 14.91 -3.78
CA LYS A 111 -14.72 14.99 -3.38
C LYS A 111 -14.98 15.78 -2.09
N THR A 112 -13.94 16.32 -1.46
CA THR A 112 -14.05 17.14 -0.24
C THR A 112 -13.37 18.50 -0.39
N ASN A 113 -13.01 18.90 -1.62
CA ASN A 113 -12.31 20.15 -1.92
C ASN A 113 -11.04 20.33 -1.03
N GLY A 114 -10.27 19.25 -0.87
CA GLY A 114 -9.06 19.19 -0.04
C GLY A 114 -9.28 19.12 1.47
N THR A 115 -10.53 19.23 1.97
CA THR A 115 -10.81 19.39 3.41
C THR A 115 -10.58 18.15 4.26
N SER A 116 -10.36 16.97 3.67
CA SER A 116 -9.82 15.81 4.38
C SER A 116 -8.36 16.00 4.81
N ALA A 117 -7.63 16.89 4.13
CA ALA A 117 -6.21 17.19 4.35
C ALA A 117 -5.34 15.91 4.45
N ASP A 118 -4.34 15.92 5.32
CA ASP A 118 -3.39 14.84 5.57
C ASP A 118 -3.97 13.59 6.26
N THR A 119 -5.27 13.54 6.56
CA THR A 119 -5.86 12.57 7.49
C THR A 119 -5.60 11.10 7.11
N CYS A 120 -5.57 10.76 5.83
CA CYS A 120 -5.27 9.40 5.37
C CYS A 120 -3.76 9.10 5.46
N SER A 121 -2.92 9.98 4.92
CA SER A 121 -1.45 9.88 5.02
C SER A 121 -0.90 9.73 6.45
N ARG A 122 -1.56 10.28 7.48
CA ARG A 122 -1.16 10.09 8.89
C ARG A 122 -1.05 8.62 9.30
N CYS A 123 -1.87 7.73 8.74
CA CYS A 123 -1.84 6.29 9.03
C CYS A 123 -1.10 5.45 7.97
N HIS A 124 -0.82 6.01 6.78
CA HIS A 124 -0.30 5.24 5.63
C HIS A 124 1.11 5.66 5.19
N ALA A 125 1.50 6.91 5.43
CA ALA A 125 2.79 7.48 5.03
C ALA A 125 3.24 8.57 6.04
N PRO A 126 3.46 8.26 7.33
CA PRO A 126 3.53 9.28 8.36
C PRO A 126 4.77 10.16 8.24
N THR A 127 5.91 9.61 7.79
CA THR A 127 7.12 10.38 7.46
C THR A 127 6.84 11.44 6.39
N ALA A 128 6.10 11.06 5.34
CA ALA A 128 5.71 11.94 4.25
C ALA A 128 4.70 13.00 4.68
N ALA A 129 3.83 12.69 5.65
CA ALA A 129 2.92 13.64 6.28
C ALA A 129 3.66 14.66 7.17
N VAL A 130 4.64 14.20 7.97
CA VAL A 130 5.51 15.06 8.80
C VAL A 130 6.35 16.00 7.92
N LEU A 131 6.94 15.49 6.84
CA LEU A 131 7.71 16.27 5.87
C LEU A 131 6.83 17.06 4.86
N LYS A 132 5.51 16.88 4.90
CA LYS A 132 4.50 17.55 4.04
C LYS A 132 4.61 17.28 2.52
N VAL A 133 5.33 16.24 2.11
CA VAL A 133 5.63 15.90 0.70
C VAL A 133 4.61 14.95 0.04
N MET A 134 3.49 14.65 0.71
CA MET A 134 2.50 13.65 0.24
C MET A 134 1.74 13.98 -1.05
N GLN A 135 1.70 15.23 -1.49
CA GLN A 135 0.87 15.67 -2.63
C GLN A 135 1.45 15.30 -4.01
N ILE A 136 2.29 14.26 -4.07
CA ILE A 136 3.03 13.79 -5.25
C ILE A 136 2.74 12.29 -5.40
N SER A 137 2.47 11.82 -6.63
CA SER A 137 2.19 10.39 -6.92
C SER A 137 3.36 9.49 -6.54
N ASN A 138 3.11 8.22 -6.18
CA ASN A 138 4.17 7.34 -5.68
C ASN A 138 5.28 7.11 -6.71
N VAL A 139 4.92 6.98 -7.99
CA VAL A 139 5.89 6.80 -9.08
C VAL A 139 6.89 7.97 -9.11
N LYS A 140 6.43 9.21 -8.93
CA LYS A 140 7.30 10.39 -8.84
C LYS A 140 8.06 10.45 -7.51
N ARG A 141 7.43 10.12 -6.39
CA ARG A 141 8.14 10.02 -5.08
C ARG A 141 9.22 8.92 -5.06
N ALA A 142 9.14 7.93 -5.95
CA ALA A 142 10.12 6.84 -6.07
C ALA A 142 11.24 7.11 -7.09
N GLN A 143 11.03 7.98 -8.09
CA GLN A 143 12.13 8.57 -8.86
C GLN A 143 13.14 9.26 -7.91
N PHE A 144 12.61 9.82 -6.82
CA PHE A 144 13.26 10.49 -5.71
C PHE A 144 13.66 9.58 -4.53
N ALA A 145 13.93 8.29 -4.75
CA ALA A 145 14.23 7.33 -3.68
C ALA A 145 15.43 6.39 -3.98
N ARG A 146 16.32 6.78 -4.90
CA ARG A 146 17.49 5.98 -5.31
C ARG A 146 18.54 5.92 -4.19
N VAL A 147 19.16 4.76 -4.01
CA VAL A 147 20.25 4.60 -3.03
C VAL A 147 21.52 5.28 -3.57
N GLY A 148 22.16 6.11 -2.73
CA GLY A 148 23.36 6.88 -3.10
C GLY A 148 23.08 8.36 -3.44
N GLU A 149 21.81 8.71 -3.66
CA GLU A 149 21.30 10.07 -3.57
C GLU A 149 20.53 10.15 -2.24
N ASP A 150 20.75 11.14 -1.36
CA ASP A 150 20.11 11.18 -0.01
C ASP A 150 18.61 11.54 -0.04
N PHE A 151 17.93 11.24 -1.14
CA PHE A 151 16.62 11.73 -1.50
C PHE A 151 15.53 10.79 -0.95
N LEU A 152 14.61 11.35 -0.15
CA LEU A 152 13.27 10.85 0.24
C LEU A 152 12.97 9.33 0.44
N GLY A 153 13.94 8.43 0.64
CA GLY A 153 13.68 6.98 0.85
C GLY A 153 12.58 6.67 1.90
N PRO A 154 12.71 7.13 3.16
CA PRO A 154 11.69 7.01 4.21
C PRO A 154 10.29 7.55 3.91
N VAL A 155 10.11 8.31 2.82
CA VAL A 155 8.82 8.87 2.37
C VAL A 155 8.06 7.91 1.44
N VAL A 156 8.74 6.99 0.76
CA VAL A 156 8.08 5.91 -0.01
C VAL A 156 7.90 4.62 0.81
N GLU A 157 8.73 4.41 1.83
CA GLU A 157 8.74 3.22 2.70
C GLU A 157 7.45 2.97 3.53
N GLY A 158 6.52 3.94 3.60
CA GLY A 158 5.25 3.78 4.33
C GLY A 158 5.41 3.84 5.84
N ILE A 159 4.96 2.81 6.56
CA ILE A 159 5.19 2.65 8.01
C ILE A 159 6.57 2.01 8.22
N THR A 160 7.61 2.82 8.03
CA THR A 160 9.03 2.42 8.18
C THR A 160 9.47 2.25 9.65
N CYS A 161 10.65 1.64 9.86
CA CYS A 161 11.25 1.38 11.16
C CYS A 161 11.21 2.59 12.11
N VAL A 162 11.57 3.78 11.63
CA VAL A 162 11.57 5.01 12.44
C VAL A 162 10.18 5.50 12.82
N VAL A 163 9.12 5.18 12.06
CA VAL A 163 7.75 5.53 12.46
C VAL A 163 7.43 4.88 13.80
N CYS A 164 7.78 3.61 13.99
CA CYS A 164 7.55 2.92 15.26
C CYS A 164 8.62 3.22 16.31
N HIS A 165 9.90 3.24 15.90
CA HIS A 165 11.05 3.34 16.82
C HIS A 165 11.52 4.77 17.12
N ARG A 166 10.85 5.80 16.62
CA ARG A 166 11.09 7.21 17.01
C ARG A 166 9.86 7.92 17.57
N PHE A 167 8.94 7.19 18.21
CA PHE A 167 7.92 7.78 19.09
C PHE A 167 8.42 7.93 20.53
N ASP A 168 8.69 9.17 20.94
CA ASP A 168 9.12 9.51 22.31
C ASP A 168 7.94 9.75 23.29
N LYS A 169 6.73 10.03 22.77
CA LYS A 169 5.53 10.29 23.58
C LYS A 169 4.49 9.16 23.50
N LYS A 170 3.83 8.92 24.65
CA LYS A 170 2.75 7.93 24.82
C LYS A 170 1.43 8.43 24.19
N TYR A 171 1.36 8.41 22.87
CA TYR A 171 0.14 8.72 22.13
C TYR A 171 -0.99 7.72 22.45
N GLY A 172 -2.23 8.11 22.15
CA GLY A 172 -3.40 7.25 22.28
C GLY A 172 -4.26 7.38 21.02
N LYS A 173 -5.56 7.11 21.12
CA LYS A 173 -6.53 7.29 20.02
C LYS A 173 -6.56 8.74 19.55
N ARG A 174 -5.74 9.08 18.55
CA ARG A 174 -5.60 10.42 17.96
C ARG A 174 -5.53 10.38 16.43
N SER A 175 -5.90 9.24 15.84
CA SER A 175 -5.90 8.97 14.39
C SER A 175 -4.59 9.44 13.73
N ALA A 176 -3.51 8.87 14.28
CA ALA A 176 -2.11 8.97 13.90
C ALA A 176 -1.48 10.37 13.76
N ARG A 177 -2.12 11.45 14.25
CA ARG A 177 -1.47 12.77 14.35
C ARG A 177 -0.47 12.81 15.54
N ALA A 178 0.70 12.22 15.32
CA ALA A 178 1.78 12.06 16.29
C ALA A 178 3.10 12.66 15.77
N LYS A 179 3.99 13.12 16.67
CA LYS A 179 5.34 13.56 16.31
C LYS A 179 6.26 12.34 16.28
N ILE A 180 7.05 12.21 15.22
CA ILE A 180 8.18 11.29 15.14
C ILE A 180 9.44 12.11 15.42
N THR A 181 10.35 11.61 16.25
CA THR A 181 11.63 12.27 16.54
C THR A 181 12.52 12.24 15.29
N GLN A 182 12.96 13.42 14.87
CA GLN A 182 13.83 13.63 13.71
C GLN A 182 15.32 13.49 14.10
N GLY A 183 16.14 13.16 13.11
CA GLY A 183 17.59 13.09 13.16
C GLY A 183 18.15 12.08 12.16
N ASP A 184 19.45 12.09 11.97
CA ASP A 184 20.21 11.13 11.17
C ASP A 184 20.19 9.71 11.77
N ILE A 185 21.06 8.80 11.30
CA ILE A 185 21.21 7.46 11.86
C ILE A 185 21.58 7.45 13.35
N PHE A 186 22.41 8.41 13.80
CA PHE A 186 22.96 8.46 15.16
C PHE A 186 21.92 8.91 16.21
N ALA A 187 20.85 9.58 15.80
CA ALA A 187 19.76 9.94 16.71
C ALA A 187 19.12 8.69 17.38
N PRO A 188 18.75 8.75 18.67
CA PRO A 188 18.38 7.58 19.46
C PRO A 188 17.12 6.88 18.96
N ILE A 189 17.01 5.57 19.25
CA ILE A 189 15.82 4.76 18.97
C ILE A 189 15.13 4.30 20.26
N PHE A 190 13.81 4.21 20.23
CA PHE A 190 12.99 3.80 21.35
C PHE A 190 12.65 2.31 21.23
N GLY A 191 13.17 1.52 22.15
CA GLY A 191 13.13 0.05 22.12
C GLY A 191 12.30 -0.57 23.25
N PRO A 192 11.86 -1.83 23.12
CA PRO A 192 11.17 -2.54 24.19
C PRO A 192 12.16 -3.12 25.24
N THR A 193 13.41 -2.67 25.23
CA THR A 193 14.56 -3.09 26.04
C THR A 193 15.50 -1.89 26.24
N ASN A 194 16.48 -2.02 27.13
CA ASN A 194 17.60 -1.10 27.36
C ASN A 194 18.72 -1.25 26.31
N ASN A 195 19.82 -0.51 26.52
CA ASN A 195 20.97 -0.40 25.60
C ASN A 195 21.98 -1.55 25.69
N ASP A 196 21.87 -2.46 26.67
CA ASP A 196 22.93 -3.39 27.07
C ASP A 196 23.51 -4.24 25.93
N ILE A 197 22.67 -4.66 24.97
CA ILE A 197 23.11 -5.47 23.82
C ILE A 197 23.93 -4.64 22.82
N GLN A 198 23.60 -3.35 22.67
CA GLN A 198 24.38 -2.41 21.88
C GLN A 198 25.70 -2.08 22.59
N ALA A 199 25.65 -1.73 23.87
CA ALA A 199 26.84 -1.41 24.67
C ALA A 199 27.81 -2.61 24.82
N GLU A 200 27.33 -3.85 24.66
CA GLU A 200 28.19 -5.03 24.56
C GLU A 200 28.80 -5.17 23.16
N ALA A 201 28.03 -4.94 22.09
CA ALA A 201 28.52 -5.00 20.71
C ALA A 201 29.56 -3.90 20.40
N GLU A 202 29.44 -2.72 21.01
CA GLU A 202 30.40 -1.61 20.88
C GLU A 202 31.80 -1.93 21.43
N LYS A 203 31.92 -2.92 22.33
CA LYS A 203 33.22 -3.39 22.85
C LYS A 203 33.97 -4.24 21.83
N ASP A 204 33.28 -4.83 20.86
CA ASP A 204 33.91 -5.65 19.83
C ASP A 204 34.44 -4.76 18.70
N SER A 205 35.71 -4.35 18.85
CA SER A 205 36.43 -3.50 17.88
C SER A 205 36.42 -4.06 16.45
N ARG A 206 36.23 -5.38 16.26
CA ARG A 206 36.11 -6.02 14.95
C ARG A 206 34.86 -5.60 14.18
N LEU A 207 33.83 -5.12 14.89
CA LEU A 207 32.59 -4.60 14.29
C LEU A 207 32.71 -3.15 13.83
N ALA A 208 33.73 -2.42 14.31
CA ALA A 208 34.03 -1.03 13.99
C ALA A 208 32.80 -0.10 14.07
N LEU A 209 31.96 -0.27 15.09
CA LEU A 209 30.71 0.48 15.26
C LEU A 209 31.01 1.93 15.67
N VAL A 210 30.27 2.89 15.10
CA VAL A 210 30.35 4.31 15.48
C VAL A 210 28.96 4.89 15.74
N THR A 211 28.84 5.56 16.89
CA THR A 211 27.62 6.16 17.44
C THR A 211 27.55 7.68 17.30
N GLU A 212 28.56 8.30 16.66
CA GLU A 212 28.69 9.74 16.47
C GLU A 212 29.13 10.08 15.03
N PRO A 213 28.71 11.24 14.48
CA PRO A 213 29.17 11.73 13.18
C PRO A 213 30.70 11.88 13.08
N GLY A 214 31.22 11.81 11.85
CA GLY A 214 32.64 12.07 11.54
C GLY A 214 33.64 10.98 11.96
N LYS A 215 33.24 9.99 12.76
CA LYS A 215 34.10 8.84 13.12
C LYS A 215 34.10 7.79 12.00
N LYS A 216 35.28 7.24 11.68
CA LYS A 216 35.43 6.19 10.66
C LYS A 216 34.97 4.83 11.22
N GLY A 217 33.86 4.30 10.67
CA GLY A 217 33.34 2.99 11.04
C GLY A 217 31.96 2.72 10.42
N ARG A 218 31.29 1.68 10.92
CA ARG A 218 29.88 1.38 10.61
C ARG A 218 28.98 2.23 11.50
N ALA A 219 28.31 3.22 10.90
CA ALA A 219 27.36 4.07 11.62
C ALA A 219 26.17 3.25 12.19
N ILE A 220 25.80 3.54 13.43
CA ILE A 220 24.65 2.96 14.13
C ILE A 220 23.93 4.04 14.96
N HIS A 221 22.72 3.72 15.44
CA HIS A 221 21.98 4.59 16.36
C HIS A 221 22.73 4.77 17.68
N GLY A 222 22.86 6.01 18.16
CA GLY A 222 23.73 6.37 19.28
C GLY A 222 23.35 5.74 20.63
N LYS A 223 22.09 5.31 20.79
CA LYS A 223 21.60 4.48 21.91
C LYS A 223 20.18 3.94 21.66
N VAL A 224 19.84 2.87 22.35
CA VAL A 224 18.46 2.40 22.57
C VAL A 224 17.92 2.95 23.90
N GLU A 225 16.88 3.78 23.84
CA GLU A 225 16.14 4.23 25.01
C GLU A 225 15.00 3.26 25.38
N PRO A 226 14.84 2.87 26.66
CA PRO A 226 13.85 1.89 27.08
C PRO A 226 12.43 2.47 27.10
N TYR A 227 11.61 2.03 26.15
CA TYR A 227 10.25 2.50 25.93
C TYR A 227 9.23 1.37 26.05
N SER A 228 8.87 1.03 27.28
CA SER A 228 7.95 -0.07 27.62
C SER A 228 6.57 0.03 26.95
N PHE A 229 6.12 1.25 26.61
CA PHE A 229 4.85 1.48 25.92
C PHE A 229 4.76 0.80 24.55
N LEU A 230 5.89 0.52 23.89
CA LEU A 230 5.94 -0.22 22.62
C LEU A 230 5.40 -1.67 22.75
N ARG A 231 5.35 -2.23 23.96
CA ARG A 231 4.74 -3.55 24.25
C ARG A 231 3.23 -3.49 24.53
N ALA A 232 2.61 -2.31 24.59
CA ALA A 232 1.18 -2.18 24.89
C ALA A 232 0.34 -2.08 23.62
N SER A 233 -0.82 -2.75 23.59
CA SER A 233 -1.81 -2.66 22.48
C SER A 233 -2.25 -1.22 22.17
N ARG A 234 -2.19 -0.32 23.17
CA ARG A 234 -2.51 1.10 23.03
C ARG A 234 -1.56 1.86 22.10
N PHE A 235 -0.35 1.35 21.84
CA PHE A 235 0.56 1.86 20.82
C PHE A 235 -0.05 1.71 19.42
N CYS A 236 -0.50 0.49 19.08
CA CYS A 236 -1.19 0.19 17.82
C CYS A 236 -2.46 1.02 17.64
N GLY A 237 -3.16 1.30 18.74
CA GLY A 237 -4.35 2.17 18.80
C GLY A 237 -4.12 3.65 18.47
N ASN A 238 -2.90 4.09 18.12
CA ASN A 238 -2.67 5.38 17.47
C ASN A 238 -3.20 5.39 16.03
N CYS A 239 -3.00 4.30 15.30
CA CYS A 239 -3.46 4.12 13.91
C CYS A 239 -4.77 3.30 13.86
N HIS A 240 -4.81 2.16 14.54
CA HIS A 240 -5.92 1.19 14.53
C HIS A 240 -7.14 1.59 15.40
N SER A 241 -7.38 2.90 15.49
CA SER A 241 -8.57 3.55 16.05
C SER A 241 -8.72 4.89 15.29
N SER A 242 -9.25 4.78 14.08
CA SER A 242 -9.24 5.86 13.09
C SER A 242 -10.61 6.48 12.91
N ARG A 243 -10.68 7.81 13.04
CA ARG A 243 -11.90 8.61 12.89
C ARG A 243 -11.69 9.62 11.77
N LEU A 244 -12.61 9.61 10.81
CA LEU A 244 -12.63 10.58 9.72
C LEU A 244 -13.04 11.96 10.24
N PRO A 245 -12.69 13.06 9.54
CA PRO A 245 -13.09 14.41 9.96
C PRO A 245 -14.61 14.63 9.92
N THR A 246 -15.35 13.76 9.23
CA THR A 246 -16.82 13.65 9.24
C THR A 246 -17.40 13.08 10.54
N GLY A 247 -16.55 12.61 11.46
CA GLY A 247 -16.96 11.96 12.71
C GLY A 247 -17.30 10.46 12.59
N ILE A 248 -17.22 9.88 11.39
CA ILE A 248 -17.35 8.43 11.17
C ILE A 248 -16.13 7.71 11.76
N HIS A 249 -16.37 6.65 12.52
CA HIS A 249 -15.31 5.73 12.96
C HIS A 249 -15.06 4.76 11.80
N ASN A 250 -13.86 4.83 11.25
CA ASN A 250 -13.47 4.20 9.98
C ASN A 250 -12.76 2.87 10.20
N GLU A 251 -12.02 2.79 11.30
CA GLU A 251 -11.40 1.59 11.83
C GLU A 251 -11.54 1.62 13.35
N GLU A 252 -12.02 0.52 13.93
CA GLU A 252 -12.34 0.39 15.36
C GLU A 252 -11.59 -0.78 16.02
N THR A 253 -10.57 -1.35 15.38
CA THR A 253 -9.85 -2.56 15.82
C THR A 253 -9.39 -2.48 17.29
N PHE A 254 -8.75 -1.38 17.69
CA PHE A 254 -8.33 -1.17 19.09
C PHE A 254 -9.49 -0.79 20.03
N ASP A 255 -10.62 -0.33 19.49
CA ASP A 255 -11.84 -0.08 20.26
C ASP A 255 -12.60 -1.36 20.56
N GLU A 256 -12.68 -2.29 19.62
CA GLU A 256 -13.19 -3.66 19.75
C GLU A 256 -12.31 -4.47 20.71
N TYR A 257 -10.98 -4.42 20.53
CA TYR A 257 -10.00 -5.06 21.42
C TYR A 257 -10.19 -4.67 22.89
N ARG A 258 -10.35 -3.38 23.17
CA ARG A 258 -10.46 -2.84 24.54
C ARG A 258 -11.61 -3.43 25.35
N THR A 259 -12.63 -3.99 24.69
CA THR A 259 -13.79 -4.64 25.32
C THR A 259 -13.84 -6.15 25.05
N SER A 260 -12.73 -6.73 24.57
CA SER A 260 -12.63 -8.15 24.20
C SER A 260 -12.05 -9.01 25.32
N PRO A 261 -12.32 -10.34 25.34
CA PRO A 261 -11.69 -11.26 26.28
C PRO A 261 -10.16 -11.17 26.29
N SER A 262 -9.49 -11.07 25.12
CA SER A 262 -8.01 -10.95 25.09
C SER A 262 -7.46 -9.74 25.85
N ALA A 263 -8.20 -8.62 25.91
CA ALA A 263 -7.78 -7.47 26.69
C ALA A 263 -7.98 -7.65 28.21
N ALA A 264 -8.96 -8.46 28.62
CA ALA A 264 -9.12 -8.89 30.01
C ALA A 264 -8.04 -9.92 30.42
N ASP A 265 -7.75 -10.87 29.52
CA ASP A 265 -6.69 -11.89 29.65
C ASP A 265 -5.25 -11.28 29.57
N GLY A 266 -5.12 -9.98 29.29
CA GLY A 266 -3.84 -9.28 29.15
C GLY A 266 -3.06 -9.56 27.86
N VAL A 267 -3.61 -10.36 26.94
CA VAL A 267 -3.01 -10.72 25.65
C VAL A 267 -2.98 -9.52 24.72
N THR A 268 -1.78 -9.10 24.29
CA THR A 268 -1.61 -7.86 23.50
C THR A 268 -1.72 -8.09 21.99
N CYS A 269 -1.95 -7.01 21.23
CA CYS A 269 -1.89 -7.05 19.76
C CYS A 269 -0.55 -7.63 19.25
N GLN A 270 0.54 -7.31 19.95
CA GLN A 270 1.90 -7.77 19.67
C GLN A 270 2.03 -9.29 19.82
N ASP A 271 1.28 -9.94 20.72
CA ASP A 271 1.40 -11.37 20.99
C ASP A 271 0.79 -12.25 19.87
N CYS A 272 -0.21 -11.74 19.13
CA CYS A 272 -0.80 -12.43 17.97
C CYS A 272 -0.23 -11.95 16.61
N HIS A 273 0.01 -10.65 16.42
CA HIS A 273 0.45 -10.10 15.11
C HIS A 273 1.98 -9.96 14.97
N MET A 274 2.72 -9.99 16.08
CA MET A 274 4.19 -9.97 16.11
C MET A 274 4.79 -11.20 16.83
N GLY A 275 3.96 -12.19 17.19
CA GLY A 275 4.39 -13.47 17.73
C GLY A 275 5.04 -14.38 16.68
N LYS A 276 5.49 -15.56 17.12
CA LYS A 276 6.11 -16.57 16.25
C LYS A 276 5.11 -17.36 15.39
N VAL A 277 3.82 -17.33 15.75
CA VAL A 277 2.71 -17.94 15.00
C VAL A 277 1.69 -16.86 14.64
N PRO A 278 1.43 -16.58 13.35
CA PRO A 278 0.47 -15.54 12.95
C PRO A 278 -0.94 -15.77 13.48
N GLY A 279 -1.45 -14.82 14.27
CA GLY A 279 -2.82 -14.84 14.80
C GLY A 279 -3.00 -15.59 16.11
N GLU A 280 -1.96 -16.21 16.67
CA GLU A 280 -2.05 -16.98 17.91
C GLU A 280 -1.00 -16.52 18.92
N ALA A 281 -1.42 -16.31 20.18
CA ALA A 281 -0.57 -15.87 21.29
C ALA A 281 0.41 -16.96 21.81
N LYS A 282 1.12 -17.63 20.90
CA LYS A 282 2.05 -18.75 21.18
C LYS A 282 3.48 -18.28 21.52
N GLY A 283 3.63 -17.03 21.94
CA GLY A 283 4.90 -16.41 22.29
C GLY A 283 5.76 -16.04 21.08
N PHE A 284 7.07 -15.91 21.32
CA PHE A 284 8.03 -15.24 20.42
C PHE A 284 9.27 -16.10 20.20
N ASP A 285 10.08 -15.72 19.20
CA ASP A 285 11.43 -16.26 19.04
C ASP A 285 12.34 -15.73 20.15
N ASN A 286 13.33 -16.52 20.55
CA ASN A 286 14.52 -16.02 21.24
C ASN A 286 15.71 -16.10 20.28
N ALA A 287 16.23 -14.96 19.85
CA ALA A 287 17.18 -14.86 18.73
C ALA A 287 18.02 -13.58 18.83
N PRO A 288 19.12 -13.43 18.07
CA PRO A 288 19.95 -12.22 18.05
C PRO A 288 19.14 -10.94 17.84
N ALA A 289 19.54 -9.86 18.52
CA ALA A 289 18.92 -8.55 18.34
C ALA A 289 19.26 -7.95 16.95
N ALA A 290 20.49 -8.17 16.53
CA ALA A 290 21.14 -7.75 15.28
C ALA A 290 22.10 -8.85 14.79
N ILE A 291 22.34 -8.88 13.48
CA ILE A 291 23.38 -9.68 12.82
C ILE A 291 24.24 -8.69 12.03
N ILE A 292 25.50 -8.53 12.45
CA ILE A 292 26.40 -7.48 11.98
C ILE A 292 27.48 -8.14 11.12
N GLY A 293 27.29 -8.11 9.80
CA GLY A 293 28.11 -8.90 8.88
C GLY A 293 27.86 -10.40 9.08
N LYS A 294 28.82 -11.08 9.72
CA LYS A 294 28.72 -12.50 10.12
C LYS A 294 28.57 -12.70 11.65
N THR A 295 28.59 -11.62 12.44
CA THR A 295 28.57 -11.70 13.91
C THR A 295 27.15 -11.55 14.43
N GLU A 296 26.68 -12.53 15.20
CA GLU A 296 25.40 -12.45 15.92
C GLU A 296 25.57 -11.73 17.26
N THR A 297 24.63 -10.84 17.58
CA THR A 297 24.55 -10.20 18.91
C THR A 297 23.78 -11.06 19.92
N LYS A 298 23.93 -10.76 21.21
CA LYS A 298 23.26 -11.48 22.32
C LYS A 298 21.76 -11.68 22.06
N ALA A 299 21.30 -12.92 22.21
CA ALA A 299 19.92 -13.29 21.96
C ALA A 299 18.92 -12.67 22.96
N ARG A 300 17.73 -12.35 22.47
CA ARG A 300 16.58 -11.85 23.24
C ARG A 300 15.25 -12.26 22.60
N ARG A 301 14.12 -11.97 23.27
CA ARG A 301 12.77 -11.95 22.65
C ARG A 301 12.81 -11.11 21.36
N ARG A 302 12.65 -11.77 20.21
CA ARG A 302 12.56 -11.16 18.89
C ARG A 302 11.10 -11.22 18.41
N SER A 303 10.53 -10.05 18.16
CA SER A 303 9.21 -9.92 17.55
C SER A 303 9.28 -10.10 16.03
N ASN A 304 8.25 -10.69 15.45
CA ASN A 304 8.05 -10.79 14.00
C ASN A 304 7.54 -9.44 13.46
N HIS A 305 8.23 -8.87 12.47
CA HIS A 305 7.91 -7.56 11.88
C HIS A 305 7.10 -7.66 10.59
N TYR A 306 6.45 -8.80 10.30
CA TYR A 306 5.54 -8.93 9.17
C TYR A 306 4.14 -8.34 9.43
N PHE A 307 3.74 -8.22 10.70
CA PHE A 307 2.44 -7.66 11.12
C PHE A 307 1.27 -8.29 10.34
N ALA A 308 1.14 -9.62 10.44
CA ALA A 308 0.25 -10.40 9.58
C ALA A 308 -1.19 -9.83 9.58
N GLY A 309 -1.70 -9.57 8.38
CA GLY A 309 -3.04 -9.01 8.13
C GLY A 309 -3.69 -9.59 6.86
N PRO A 310 -4.92 -9.19 6.51
CA PRO A 310 -5.69 -9.75 5.40
C PRO A 310 -5.25 -9.30 4.00
N ASP A 311 -4.49 -8.20 3.90
CA ASP A 311 -4.05 -7.60 2.62
C ASP A 311 -2.78 -8.23 2.04
N PHE A 312 -2.57 -7.98 0.76
CA PHE A 312 -1.38 -8.38 0.01
C PHE A 312 -1.13 -7.44 -1.18
N SER A 313 0.12 -7.33 -1.63
CA SER A 313 0.49 -6.43 -2.74
C SER A 313 0.00 -6.92 -4.10
N VAL A 314 -0.40 -5.97 -4.96
CA VAL A 314 -0.76 -6.17 -6.37
C VAL A 314 0.31 -5.64 -7.35
N LEU A 315 1.41 -5.08 -6.85
CA LEU A 315 2.44 -4.43 -7.67
C LEU A 315 3.36 -5.41 -8.41
N HIS A 316 4.24 -4.87 -9.26
CA HIS A 316 5.35 -5.64 -9.83
C HIS A 316 6.34 -6.05 -8.73
N PRO A 317 6.92 -7.27 -8.72
CA PRO A 317 7.79 -7.71 -7.62
C PRO A 317 9.11 -6.93 -7.51
N GLY A 318 9.54 -6.24 -8.57
CA GLY A 318 10.68 -5.31 -8.53
C GLY A 318 10.35 -3.95 -7.88
N ILE A 319 9.06 -3.64 -7.67
CA ILE A 319 8.59 -2.43 -6.98
C ILE A 319 8.27 -2.74 -5.51
N PHE A 320 7.73 -3.93 -5.22
CA PHE A 320 7.43 -4.38 -3.86
C PHE A 320 7.52 -5.92 -3.76
N PRO A 321 8.19 -6.52 -2.75
CA PRO A 321 8.69 -5.95 -1.49
C PRO A 321 9.77 -4.87 -1.61
N HIS A 322 10.00 -4.07 -0.55
CA HIS A 322 11.12 -3.12 -0.55
C HIS A 322 12.47 -3.86 -0.58
N ASN A 323 13.27 -3.62 -1.61
CA ASN A 323 14.61 -4.17 -1.75
C ASN A 323 15.58 -3.07 -2.24
N PRO A 324 16.68 -2.74 -1.51
CA PRO A 324 17.66 -1.76 -1.99
C PRO A 324 18.21 -2.11 -3.37
N ASP A 325 18.41 -3.40 -3.60
CA ASP A 325 19.11 -3.93 -4.77
C ASP A 325 18.22 -3.72 -6.02
N ALA A 326 16.89 -3.86 -5.88
CA ALA A 326 15.91 -3.51 -6.92
C ALA A 326 15.80 -2.00 -7.19
N VAL A 327 15.97 -1.17 -6.15
CA VAL A 327 15.90 0.30 -6.23
C VAL A 327 17.17 0.91 -6.82
N LEU A 328 18.32 0.23 -6.67
CA LEU A 328 19.56 0.54 -7.36
C LEU A 328 19.47 0.23 -8.86
N LEU A 329 19.02 -0.98 -9.22
CA LEU A 329 19.01 -1.43 -10.62
C LEU A 329 18.07 -0.60 -11.50
N ALA A 330 16.84 -0.34 -11.06
CA ALA A 330 15.83 0.28 -11.92
C ALA A 330 14.78 1.12 -11.18
N THR A 331 14.32 2.19 -11.83
CA THR A 331 13.15 2.96 -11.35
C THR A 331 11.87 2.14 -11.43
N TYR A 332 10.84 2.55 -10.69
CA TYR A 332 9.50 1.94 -10.79
C TYR A 332 8.94 1.99 -12.22
N GLU A 333 9.32 2.99 -13.04
CA GLU A 333 8.86 3.09 -14.43
C GLU A 333 9.53 2.09 -15.36
N GLN A 334 10.81 1.79 -15.14
CA GLN A 334 11.51 0.70 -15.81
C GLN A 334 10.98 -0.66 -15.32
N TRP A 335 10.79 -0.85 -14.00
CA TRP A 335 10.20 -2.08 -13.45
C TRP A 335 8.78 -2.37 -13.94
N MET A 336 7.96 -1.36 -14.22
CA MET A 336 6.64 -1.54 -14.85
C MET A 336 6.70 -2.05 -16.30
N LEU A 337 7.87 -1.95 -16.95
CA LEU A 337 8.10 -2.41 -18.33
C LEU A 337 8.78 -3.79 -18.40
N PHE A 338 9.17 -4.38 -17.27
CA PHE A 338 9.80 -5.70 -17.22
C PHE A 338 8.76 -6.82 -17.23
N ASP A 339 8.70 -7.62 -18.30
CA ASP A 339 7.70 -8.71 -18.40
C ASP A 339 8.21 -10.04 -17.79
N HIS A 340 8.22 -10.08 -16.46
CA HIS A 340 8.58 -11.29 -15.71
C HIS A 340 7.67 -12.51 -15.99
N LYS A 341 6.53 -12.33 -16.68
CA LYS A 341 5.57 -13.40 -16.99
C LYS A 341 5.87 -14.07 -18.33
N LYS A 342 6.51 -13.36 -19.26
CA LYS A 342 7.09 -13.94 -20.48
C LYS A 342 8.36 -14.75 -20.20
N GLY A 343 8.96 -14.58 -19.02
CA GLY A 343 10.20 -15.26 -18.65
C GLY A 343 11.45 -14.40 -18.78
N TRP A 344 11.36 -13.08 -18.99
CA TRP A 344 12.55 -12.22 -19.11
C TRP A 344 13.58 -12.47 -18.00
N GLY A 345 14.84 -12.54 -18.40
CA GLY A 345 16.01 -12.88 -17.58
C GLY A 345 16.11 -14.34 -17.16
N THR A 346 15.46 -15.28 -17.83
CA THR A 346 15.77 -16.72 -17.69
C THR A 346 16.21 -17.31 -19.02
N ASP A 347 17.16 -18.22 -18.95
CA ASP A 347 17.74 -19.03 -20.02
C ASP A 347 16.67 -19.49 -21.02
N GLU A 348 15.57 -20.11 -20.56
CA GLU A 348 14.44 -20.57 -21.39
C GLU A 348 13.86 -19.48 -22.32
N PHE A 349 13.80 -18.22 -21.86
CA PHE A 349 13.32 -17.10 -22.67
C PHE A 349 14.46 -16.45 -23.48
N GLU A 350 15.62 -16.22 -22.86
CA GLU A 350 16.72 -15.48 -23.49
C GLU A 350 17.42 -16.31 -24.59
N ASP A 351 17.42 -17.65 -24.50
CA ASP A 351 17.93 -18.57 -25.53
C ASP A 351 16.95 -18.77 -26.71
N ASN A 352 15.67 -18.39 -26.57
CA ASN A 352 14.60 -18.66 -27.53
C ASN A 352 13.86 -17.39 -28.01
N VAL A 353 14.29 -16.21 -27.59
CA VAL A 353 13.74 -14.93 -28.07
C VAL A 353 14.27 -14.64 -29.48
N ALA A 354 13.41 -14.14 -30.37
CA ALA A 354 13.80 -13.81 -31.73
C ALA A 354 14.70 -12.56 -31.78
N ASP A 355 15.66 -12.54 -32.71
CA ASP A 355 16.63 -11.43 -32.91
C ASP A 355 15.95 -10.06 -33.19
N ASP A 356 14.71 -10.07 -33.69
CA ASP A 356 13.92 -8.87 -33.98
C ASP A 356 13.01 -8.40 -32.81
N TYR A 357 13.08 -9.07 -31.65
CA TYR A 357 12.23 -8.77 -30.49
C TYR A 357 12.60 -7.43 -29.84
N VAL A 358 11.75 -6.41 -30.05
CA VAL A 358 11.98 -5.07 -29.51
C VAL A 358 11.68 -4.98 -28.01
N PHE A 359 12.73 -5.03 -27.18
CA PHE A 359 12.66 -4.69 -25.76
C PHE A 359 12.47 -3.17 -25.53
N PRO A 360 11.87 -2.76 -24.39
CA PRO A 360 11.93 -1.38 -23.93
C PRO A 360 13.39 -0.92 -23.77
N ALA A 361 13.72 0.31 -24.15
CA ALA A 361 15.11 0.76 -24.33
C ALA A 361 16.08 0.50 -23.16
N PHE A 362 15.60 0.47 -21.92
CA PHE A 362 16.42 0.15 -20.74
C PHE A 362 16.66 -1.36 -20.53
N TRP A 363 15.75 -2.22 -20.99
CA TRP A 363 15.83 -3.68 -20.89
C TRP A 363 16.32 -4.33 -22.20
N GLN A 364 16.95 -3.56 -23.08
CA GLN A 364 17.61 -4.06 -24.30
C GLN A 364 18.85 -4.89 -23.97
N ASP A 365 19.61 -4.48 -22.94
CA ASP A 365 20.73 -5.24 -22.39
C ASP A 365 20.24 -6.55 -21.74
N GLN A 366 20.87 -7.66 -22.10
CA GLN A 366 20.55 -9.01 -21.62
C GLN A 366 21.07 -9.26 -20.19
N ASP A 367 22.23 -8.71 -19.82
CA ASP A 367 22.80 -8.88 -18.48
C ASP A 367 21.93 -8.15 -17.45
N LEU A 368 21.40 -6.97 -17.79
CA LEU A 368 20.39 -6.28 -16.96
C LEU A 368 19.10 -7.09 -16.81
N ARG A 369 18.71 -7.92 -17.80
CA ARG A 369 17.54 -8.81 -17.66
C ARG A 369 17.83 -9.95 -16.70
N PHE A 370 19.01 -10.57 -16.76
CA PHE A 370 19.44 -11.61 -15.81
C PHE A 370 19.57 -11.06 -14.37
N GLU A 371 20.22 -9.90 -14.16
CA GLU A 371 20.32 -9.28 -12.83
C GLU A 371 18.93 -8.95 -12.27
N ALA A 372 18.06 -8.36 -13.09
CA ALA A 372 16.67 -8.11 -12.72
C ALA A 372 15.94 -9.40 -12.32
N ARG A 373 16.19 -10.51 -13.00
CA ARG A 373 15.54 -11.78 -12.68
C ARG A 373 16.01 -12.38 -11.37
N GLU A 374 17.29 -12.33 -11.02
CA GLU A 374 17.76 -12.83 -9.73
C GLU A 374 17.19 -12.03 -8.55
N ILE A 375 17.08 -10.70 -8.71
CA ILE A 375 16.36 -9.84 -7.76
C ILE A 375 14.89 -10.29 -7.63
N LEU A 376 14.19 -10.56 -8.74
CA LEU A 376 12.80 -11.03 -8.72
C LEU A 376 12.68 -12.45 -8.11
N ASN A 377 13.65 -13.34 -8.33
CA ASN A 377 13.66 -14.70 -7.81
C ASN A 377 13.67 -14.72 -6.26
N GLU A 378 14.44 -13.85 -5.61
CA GLU A 378 14.34 -13.67 -4.15
C GLU A 378 13.03 -13.00 -3.71
N GLN A 379 12.54 -12.02 -4.46
CA GLN A 379 11.25 -11.36 -4.18
C GLN A 379 10.09 -12.37 -4.25
N PHE A 380 10.10 -13.33 -5.18
CA PHE A 380 9.12 -14.42 -5.25
C PHE A 380 9.20 -15.35 -4.03
N LYS A 381 10.41 -15.71 -3.57
CA LYS A 381 10.61 -16.51 -2.34
C LYS A 381 10.05 -15.76 -1.11
N LEU A 382 10.28 -14.45 -1.02
CA LEU A 382 9.77 -13.60 0.06
C LEU A 382 8.24 -13.43 0.02
N LEU A 383 7.66 -13.18 -1.17
CA LEU A 383 6.21 -13.11 -1.37
C LEU A 383 5.51 -14.45 -1.09
N LYS A 384 6.12 -15.58 -1.46
CA LYS A 384 5.60 -16.93 -1.15
C LYS A 384 5.54 -17.17 0.36
N TRP A 385 6.58 -16.80 1.10
CA TRP A 385 6.60 -16.84 2.56
C TRP A 385 5.48 -15.95 3.16
N ALA A 386 5.35 -14.71 2.69
CA ALA A 386 4.34 -13.76 3.15
C ALA A 386 2.90 -14.24 2.88
N LYS A 387 2.62 -14.85 1.72
CA LYS A 387 1.34 -15.52 1.44
C LYS A 387 1.03 -16.62 2.46
N GLY A 388 2.03 -17.41 2.86
CA GLY A 388 1.89 -18.43 3.92
C GLY A 388 1.53 -17.82 5.27
N GLN A 389 2.23 -16.75 5.69
CA GLN A 389 1.93 -16.05 6.95
C GLN A 389 0.51 -15.42 6.95
N ARG A 390 0.09 -14.84 5.82
CA ARG A 390 -1.26 -14.29 5.60
C ARG A 390 -2.34 -15.36 5.69
N LEU A 391 -2.14 -16.51 5.03
CA LEU A 391 -3.11 -17.62 5.08
C LEU A 391 -3.21 -18.24 6.48
N ALA A 392 -2.09 -18.38 7.19
CA ALA A 392 -2.06 -18.90 8.56
C ALA A 392 -2.90 -18.03 9.51
N LEU A 393 -2.71 -16.70 9.50
CA LEU A 393 -3.53 -15.74 10.26
C LEU A 393 -5.03 -15.92 9.98
N MET A 394 -5.41 -15.95 8.71
CA MET A 394 -6.83 -16.00 8.32
C MET A 394 -7.48 -17.34 8.69
N LYS A 395 -6.74 -18.46 8.57
CA LYS A 395 -7.19 -19.78 9.05
C LYS A 395 -7.11 -19.94 10.58
N ALA A 396 -6.35 -19.10 11.29
CA ALA A 396 -6.40 -19.04 12.75
C ALA A 396 -7.69 -18.35 13.22
N GLY A 397 -8.04 -17.20 12.61
CA GLY A 397 -9.18 -16.39 13.03
C GLY A 397 -10.57 -16.90 12.62
N TYR A 398 -10.73 -17.47 11.43
CA TYR A 398 -12.03 -18.01 10.97
C TYR A 398 -12.09 -19.53 11.13
N LYS A 399 -13.16 -20.04 11.74
CA LYS A 399 -13.45 -21.48 11.89
C LYS A 399 -14.85 -21.82 11.38
N VAL A 400 -14.95 -22.85 10.55
CA VAL A 400 -16.23 -23.46 10.21
C VAL A 400 -16.42 -24.64 11.16
N ASP A 401 -17.36 -24.52 12.08
CA ASP A 401 -17.50 -25.48 13.20
C ASP A 401 -18.50 -26.61 12.90
N LYS A 402 -19.53 -26.33 12.09
CA LYS A 402 -20.55 -27.31 11.75
C LYS A 402 -21.21 -27.01 10.40
N VAL A 403 -21.48 -28.07 9.63
CA VAL A 403 -22.50 -28.07 8.57
C VAL A 403 -23.69 -28.88 9.08
N VAL A 404 -24.91 -28.42 8.83
CA VAL A 404 -26.16 -29.10 9.17
C VAL A 404 -27.03 -29.14 7.93
N VAL A 405 -27.52 -30.33 7.58
CA VAL A 405 -28.66 -30.49 6.67
C VAL A 405 -29.89 -30.57 7.57
N ASP A 406 -30.82 -29.63 7.42
CA ASP A 406 -32.05 -29.57 8.22
C ASP A 406 -33.23 -30.26 7.50
N GLU A 407 -33.26 -30.22 6.17
CA GLU A 407 -34.25 -30.91 5.31
C GLU A 407 -33.60 -31.36 4.00
N ALA A 408 -34.04 -32.50 3.45
CA ALA A 408 -33.57 -33.03 2.16
C ALA A 408 -34.65 -33.91 1.48
N ASN A 409 -35.81 -33.33 1.16
CA ASN A 409 -36.96 -34.05 0.58
C ASN A 409 -37.72 -33.19 -0.45
N MET A 410 -38.64 -33.77 -1.21
CA MET A 410 -39.37 -33.04 -2.26
C MET A 410 -40.45 -32.07 -1.73
N ARG A 411 -40.86 -32.19 -0.46
CA ARG A 411 -41.85 -31.29 0.16
C ARG A 411 -41.22 -29.95 0.57
N ASP A 412 -40.06 -30.03 1.21
CA ASP A 412 -39.36 -28.90 1.85
C ASP A 412 -38.11 -28.44 1.08
N GLY A 413 -37.63 -29.25 0.16
CA GLY A 413 -36.41 -29.02 -0.63
C GLY A 413 -35.17 -29.49 0.11
N LEU A 414 -34.02 -28.98 -0.34
CA LEU A 414 -32.75 -29.15 0.36
C LEU A 414 -32.46 -27.87 1.17
N LYS A 415 -32.60 -27.95 2.50
CA LYS A 415 -32.28 -26.88 3.44
C LYS A 415 -31.04 -27.27 4.24
N PHE A 416 -30.03 -26.41 4.24
CA PHE A 416 -28.80 -26.66 4.99
C PHE A 416 -28.15 -25.34 5.43
N ARG A 417 -27.33 -25.42 6.47
CA ARG A 417 -26.68 -24.26 7.08
C ARG A 417 -25.29 -24.56 7.60
N ILE A 418 -24.45 -23.53 7.60
CA ILE A 418 -23.03 -23.60 7.93
C ILE A 418 -22.74 -22.61 9.06
N ASN A 419 -22.14 -23.07 10.16
CA ASN A 419 -21.73 -22.21 11.25
C ASN A 419 -20.30 -21.69 11.05
N LEU A 420 -20.14 -20.37 11.05
CA LEU A 420 -18.86 -19.68 10.98
C LEU A 420 -18.59 -18.95 12.30
N ARG A 421 -17.58 -19.40 13.04
CA ARG A 421 -17.10 -18.78 14.28
C ARG A 421 -15.89 -17.87 14.05
N ASN A 422 -15.87 -16.76 14.78
CA ASN A 422 -14.68 -15.95 15.01
C ASN A 422 -13.88 -16.53 16.17
N ALA A 423 -12.79 -17.23 15.89
CA ALA A 423 -11.88 -17.74 16.92
C ALA A 423 -10.96 -16.64 17.51
N VAL A 424 -10.96 -15.42 16.96
CA VAL A 424 -10.19 -14.30 17.52
C VAL A 424 -10.91 -13.74 18.76
N LYS A 425 -10.32 -13.97 19.94
CA LYS A 425 -10.78 -13.40 21.21
C LYS A 425 -10.45 -11.90 21.39
N GLY A 426 -9.81 -11.27 20.42
CA GLY A 426 -9.20 -9.94 20.54
C GLY A 426 -9.77 -8.82 19.68
N HIS A 427 -10.69 -9.08 18.75
CA HIS A 427 -11.42 -8.09 17.94
C HIS A 427 -12.48 -8.79 17.07
N ASN A 428 -13.28 -8.03 16.31
CA ASN A 428 -14.27 -8.60 15.42
C ASN A 428 -13.63 -9.30 14.20
N ALA A 429 -14.38 -10.16 13.50
CA ALA A 429 -13.98 -10.77 12.25
C ALA A 429 -15.03 -10.51 11.15
N PRO A 430 -14.71 -9.75 10.08
CA PRO A 430 -13.50 -8.94 9.91
C PRO A 430 -13.47 -7.72 10.87
N THR A 431 -12.28 -7.14 11.03
CA THR A 431 -12.04 -5.84 11.68
C THR A 431 -11.30 -4.89 10.70
N GLY A 432 -10.76 -3.77 11.18
CA GLY A 432 -10.10 -2.78 10.33
C GLY A 432 -11.11 -1.91 9.57
N PHE A 433 -10.80 -1.58 8.31
CA PHE A 433 -11.76 -0.95 7.40
C PHE A 433 -12.78 -1.98 6.86
N ILE A 434 -13.68 -2.42 7.74
CA ILE A 434 -14.68 -3.49 7.52
C ILE A 434 -15.65 -3.29 6.34
N HIS A 435 -15.59 -2.16 5.65
CA HIS A 435 -16.50 -1.76 4.57
C HIS A 435 -16.06 -2.22 3.17
N GLU A 436 -14.84 -2.75 3.05
CA GLU A 436 -14.37 -3.45 1.85
C GLU A 436 -14.22 -4.96 2.09
N ARG A 437 -14.13 -5.42 3.34
CA ARG A 437 -13.66 -6.77 3.71
C ARG A 437 -14.69 -7.86 3.41
N MET A 438 -14.53 -8.53 2.28
CA MET A 438 -15.36 -9.65 1.86
C MET A 438 -14.89 -10.95 2.52
N VAL A 439 -15.73 -11.54 3.36
CA VAL A 439 -15.59 -12.93 3.82
C VAL A 439 -16.95 -13.58 3.67
N PHE A 440 -17.03 -14.55 2.77
CA PHE A 440 -18.28 -15.10 2.27
C PHE A 440 -18.16 -16.60 2.03
N PHE A 441 -19.30 -17.29 1.96
CA PHE A 441 -19.35 -18.66 1.49
C PHE A 441 -19.71 -18.68 0.01
N GLN A 442 -18.91 -19.38 -0.80
CA GLN A 442 -19.31 -19.82 -2.14
C GLN A 442 -19.89 -21.23 -2.04
N ILE A 443 -21.08 -21.41 -2.62
CA ILE A 443 -21.88 -22.64 -2.58
C ILE A 443 -22.20 -23.05 -4.02
N VAL A 444 -21.94 -24.31 -4.35
CA VAL A 444 -22.29 -24.92 -5.65
C VAL A 444 -22.95 -26.27 -5.40
N VAL A 445 -24.25 -26.37 -5.73
CA VAL A 445 -24.98 -27.64 -5.70
C VAL A 445 -25.09 -28.20 -7.11
N LYS A 446 -24.73 -29.46 -7.29
CA LYS A 446 -24.79 -30.19 -8.56
C LYS A 446 -25.65 -31.45 -8.45
N ASP A 447 -26.35 -31.76 -9.53
CA ASP A 447 -27.03 -33.05 -9.72
C ASP A 447 -26.03 -34.19 -10.03
N SER A 448 -26.53 -35.41 -10.18
CA SER A 448 -25.70 -36.60 -10.42
C SER A 448 -24.94 -36.58 -11.75
N SER A 449 -25.38 -35.77 -12.72
CA SER A 449 -24.69 -35.53 -14.00
C SER A 449 -23.60 -34.45 -13.90
N GLY A 450 -23.49 -33.78 -12.75
CA GLY A 450 -22.56 -32.68 -12.52
C GLY A 450 -23.06 -31.31 -13.01
N LYS A 451 -24.31 -31.23 -13.50
CA LYS A 451 -24.99 -29.98 -13.86
C LYS A 451 -25.35 -29.22 -12.58
N VAL A 452 -25.15 -27.90 -12.61
CA VAL A 452 -25.37 -27.02 -11.46
C VAL A 452 -26.86 -26.69 -11.34
N VAL A 453 -27.43 -26.91 -10.15
CA VAL A 453 -28.84 -26.59 -9.83
C VAL A 453 -28.98 -25.40 -8.88
N PHE A 454 -27.97 -25.10 -8.07
CA PHE A 454 -27.96 -23.93 -7.18
C PHE A 454 -26.56 -23.30 -7.06
N LEU A 455 -26.55 -21.96 -6.98
CA LEU A 455 -25.37 -21.12 -6.76
C LEU A 455 -25.68 -20.00 -5.76
N SER A 456 -24.80 -19.83 -4.79
CA SER A 456 -24.75 -18.67 -3.88
C SER A 456 -23.29 -18.27 -3.65
N GLY A 457 -23.01 -16.98 -3.50
CA GLY A 457 -21.65 -16.47 -3.27
C GLY A 457 -20.64 -16.73 -4.39
N ASP A 458 -21.11 -17.03 -5.60
CA ASP A 458 -20.32 -16.90 -6.82
C ASP A 458 -20.11 -15.44 -7.23
N ARG A 459 -19.18 -15.23 -8.17
CA ARG A 459 -18.77 -13.91 -8.64
C ARG A 459 -19.24 -13.65 -10.07
N ASP A 460 -19.56 -12.40 -10.35
CA ASP A 460 -19.72 -11.89 -11.70
C ASP A 460 -18.36 -11.78 -12.45
N PRO A 461 -18.35 -11.50 -13.76
CA PRO A 461 -17.11 -11.34 -14.53
C PRO A 461 -16.19 -10.18 -14.13
N ASN A 462 -16.61 -9.24 -13.27
CA ASN A 462 -15.71 -8.28 -12.63
C ASN A 462 -15.05 -8.85 -11.36
N GLY A 463 -15.62 -9.89 -10.77
CA GLY A 463 -15.21 -10.44 -9.48
C GLY A 463 -15.96 -9.86 -8.28
N ASP A 464 -17.07 -9.15 -8.51
CA ASP A 464 -18.03 -8.79 -7.47
C ASP A 464 -18.96 -9.98 -7.18
N LEU A 465 -19.47 -10.07 -5.95
CA LEU A 465 -20.57 -11.00 -5.62
C LEU A 465 -21.86 -10.53 -6.31
N ARG A 466 -22.84 -11.44 -6.50
CA ARG A 466 -24.17 -11.11 -7.08
C ARG A 466 -25.09 -10.30 -6.15
N GLU A 467 -24.54 -9.27 -5.51
CA GLU A 467 -25.23 -8.36 -4.60
C GLU A 467 -25.65 -7.03 -5.27
N ARG A 468 -26.22 -6.11 -4.49
CA ARG A 468 -26.84 -4.85 -4.96
C ARG A 468 -25.91 -3.93 -5.74
N TYR A 469 -24.60 -4.07 -5.56
CA TYR A 469 -23.58 -3.21 -6.18
C TYR A 469 -22.81 -3.86 -7.34
N SER A 470 -23.03 -5.15 -7.62
CA SER A 470 -22.56 -5.75 -8.87
C SER A 470 -23.21 -5.03 -10.05
N ARG A 471 -22.40 -4.65 -11.04
CA ARG A 471 -22.90 -4.04 -12.28
C ARG A 471 -23.76 -5.01 -13.08
N TYR A 472 -23.37 -6.27 -13.13
CA TYR A 472 -24.14 -7.31 -13.81
C TYR A 472 -25.54 -7.46 -13.17
N VAL A 473 -25.64 -7.36 -11.84
CA VAL A 473 -26.94 -7.36 -11.16
C VAL A 473 -27.72 -6.07 -11.39
N SER A 474 -27.09 -4.89 -11.36
CA SER A 474 -27.80 -3.62 -11.61
C SER A 474 -28.32 -3.48 -13.05
N ASN A 475 -27.66 -4.13 -14.00
CA ASN A 475 -28.02 -4.12 -15.42
C ASN A 475 -29.05 -5.21 -15.79
N GLY A 476 -29.36 -6.15 -14.88
CA GLY A 476 -30.20 -7.31 -15.15
C GLY A 476 -29.49 -8.47 -15.87
N GLU A 477 -28.19 -8.33 -16.16
CA GLU A 477 -27.35 -9.37 -16.77
C GLU A 477 -27.08 -10.56 -15.82
N ALA A 478 -27.20 -10.36 -14.50
CA ALA A 478 -27.12 -11.41 -13.50
C ALA A 478 -28.26 -11.32 -12.47
N LYS A 479 -28.75 -12.48 -12.02
CA LYS A 479 -29.79 -12.58 -10.98
C LYS A 479 -29.20 -12.26 -9.61
N TYR A 480 -29.77 -11.28 -8.90
CA TYR A 480 -29.43 -10.96 -7.51
C TYR A 480 -29.49 -12.20 -6.62
N ASP A 481 -28.43 -12.45 -5.85
CA ASP A 481 -28.35 -13.52 -4.88
C ASP A 481 -29.08 -13.15 -3.59
N LYS A 482 -30.17 -13.89 -3.30
CA LYS A 482 -31.00 -13.69 -2.10
C LYS A 482 -30.47 -14.44 -0.87
N GLN A 483 -29.54 -15.37 -1.02
CA GLN A 483 -29.01 -16.21 0.06
C GLN A 483 -27.52 -15.91 0.36
N LEU A 484 -27.01 -14.80 -0.17
CA LEU A 484 -25.61 -14.41 -0.03
C LEU A 484 -25.21 -14.15 1.43
N PHE A 485 -24.42 -15.06 2.01
CA PHE A 485 -23.71 -14.81 3.25
C PHE A 485 -22.39 -14.07 2.98
N ASN A 486 -22.29 -12.81 3.45
CA ASN A 486 -21.06 -12.00 3.37
C ASN A 486 -20.91 -11.12 4.63
N LEU A 487 -19.77 -11.22 5.32
CA LEU A 487 -19.44 -10.45 6.53
C LEU A 487 -19.04 -8.99 6.27
N MET A 488 -18.91 -8.59 4.99
CA MET A 488 -18.61 -7.22 4.59
C MET A 488 -19.65 -6.22 5.12
N SER A 489 -19.17 -5.21 5.84
CA SER A 489 -20.02 -4.21 6.49
C SER A 489 -20.39 -3.07 5.53
N HIS A 490 -21.47 -2.36 5.82
CA HIS A 490 -22.05 -1.40 4.89
C HIS A 490 -22.17 0.00 5.49
N PHE A 491 -21.71 1.03 4.77
CA PHE A 491 -22.02 2.41 5.14
C PHE A 491 -23.50 2.67 4.92
N MET A 492 -24.19 3.14 5.95
CA MET A 492 -25.56 3.65 5.90
C MET A 492 -25.52 5.17 5.92
N ALA A 493 -26.29 5.81 5.05
CA ALA A 493 -26.53 7.26 5.06
C ALA A 493 -28.02 7.54 5.20
N ARG A 494 -28.35 8.57 5.98
CA ARG A 494 -29.73 9.04 6.14
C ARG A 494 -30.18 9.82 4.90
N THR A 495 -31.42 9.60 4.47
CA THR A 495 -32.05 10.32 3.36
C THR A 495 -32.79 11.56 3.89
N PHE A 496 -33.15 12.48 2.99
CA PHE A 496 -33.85 13.72 3.35
C PHE A 496 -35.20 13.44 4.02
N PHE A 497 -35.91 12.40 3.55
CA PHE A 497 -37.20 11.93 4.09
C PHE A 497 -37.03 10.93 5.25
N GLY A 498 -36.01 11.12 6.09
CA GLY A 498 -35.85 10.46 7.39
C GLY A 498 -35.29 9.04 7.38
N GLY A 499 -35.55 8.25 6.33
CA GLY A 499 -35.06 6.87 6.16
C GLY A 499 -33.55 6.73 5.97
N GLU A 500 -33.05 5.50 5.77
CA GLU A 500 -31.63 5.23 5.49
C GLU A 500 -31.45 4.40 4.22
N ARG A 501 -30.29 4.55 3.57
CA ARG A 501 -29.85 3.67 2.46
C ARG A 501 -28.38 3.29 2.62
N THR A 502 -27.98 2.20 1.99
CA THR A 502 -26.55 1.87 1.84
C THR A 502 -25.85 2.86 0.90
N GLN A 503 -24.54 3.03 1.08
CA GLN A 503 -23.66 3.77 0.16
C GLN A 503 -22.27 3.12 0.05
N LEU A 504 -21.55 3.42 -1.04
CA LEU A 504 -20.23 2.86 -1.36
C LEU A 504 -19.03 3.63 -0.78
N ARG A 505 -19.27 4.77 -0.11
CA ARG A 505 -18.23 5.71 0.33
C ARG A 505 -18.55 6.24 1.72
N PHE A 506 -17.51 6.56 2.50
CA PHE A 506 -17.63 7.22 3.81
C PHE A 506 -17.78 8.75 3.73
N ILE A 507 -17.73 9.34 2.54
CA ILE A 507 -17.92 10.78 2.34
C ILE A 507 -19.42 11.09 2.40
N ALA A 508 -19.82 12.00 3.28
CA ALA A 508 -21.20 12.46 3.33
C ALA A 508 -21.57 13.26 2.07
N PHE A 509 -22.77 13.04 1.53
CA PHE A 509 -23.29 13.84 0.43
C PHE A 509 -23.57 15.28 0.91
N SER A 510 -22.91 16.26 0.29
CA SER A 510 -23.15 17.68 0.57
C SER A 510 -24.51 18.09 0.00
N THR A 511 -25.33 18.75 0.83
CA THR A 511 -26.55 19.44 0.39
C THR A 511 -26.29 20.85 -0.16
N THR A 512 -25.02 21.29 -0.17
CA THR A 512 -24.58 22.60 -0.67
C THR A 512 -23.62 22.48 -1.86
N THR A 513 -23.60 23.50 -2.72
CA THR A 513 -22.86 23.54 -4.00
C THR A 513 -21.34 23.35 -3.89
N ARG A 514 -20.73 23.60 -2.72
CA ARG A 514 -19.33 23.25 -2.44
C ARG A 514 -19.26 22.08 -1.46
N PRO A 515 -18.61 20.95 -1.81
CA PRO A 515 -18.43 19.83 -0.88
C PRO A 515 -17.27 20.12 0.08
N PHE A 516 -17.60 20.29 1.36
CA PHE A 516 -16.66 20.65 2.44
C PHE A 516 -16.96 19.77 3.65
N ILE A 517 -15.95 19.11 4.26
CA ILE A 517 -16.17 18.37 5.50
C ILE A 517 -16.30 19.35 6.66
N ARG A 518 -17.53 19.53 7.14
CA ARG A 518 -17.80 20.18 8.43
C ARG A 518 -17.57 19.16 9.55
N PRO A 519 -16.87 19.51 10.64
CA PRO A 519 -16.83 18.68 11.84
C PRO A 519 -18.24 18.37 12.35
N PRO A 520 -18.47 17.20 12.95
CA PRO A 520 -19.78 16.84 13.51
C PRO A 520 -20.14 17.75 14.68
N THR A 521 -21.38 18.22 14.73
CA THR A 521 -21.93 19.00 15.85
C THR A 521 -22.39 18.12 17.03
N ASN A 522 -22.41 16.79 16.85
CA ASN A 522 -22.72 15.82 17.90
C ASN A 522 -21.44 15.13 18.41
N PRO A 523 -21.36 14.69 19.68
CA PRO A 523 -20.19 14.02 20.23
C PRO A 523 -20.07 12.58 19.69
N THR A 524 -19.57 12.43 18.46
CA THR A 524 -19.42 11.12 17.81
C THR A 524 -18.47 10.18 18.56
N ALA A 525 -17.60 10.72 19.41
CA ALA A 525 -16.76 9.95 20.33
C ALA A 525 -17.55 9.14 21.37
N ILE A 526 -18.80 9.54 21.68
CA ILE A 526 -19.73 8.86 22.59
C ILE A 526 -20.75 8.05 21.78
N PHE A 527 -21.37 8.67 20.77
CA PHE A 527 -22.42 8.02 19.97
C PHE A 527 -21.90 7.00 18.94
N MET A 528 -20.58 6.86 18.78
CA MET A 528 -19.89 6.05 17.77
C MET A 528 -20.26 6.37 16.30
N ARG A 529 -20.99 7.46 16.04
CA ARG A 529 -21.40 7.93 14.70
C ARG A 529 -21.71 9.43 14.64
N PRO A 530 -21.63 10.06 13.45
CA PRO A 530 -22.29 11.34 13.19
C PRO A 530 -23.81 11.16 12.98
N ASN A 531 -24.57 12.26 13.05
CA ASN A 531 -26.04 12.22 12.90
C ASN A 531 -26.54 11.75 11.51
N GLY A 532 -25.73 11.91 10.45
CA GLY A 532 -26.14 11.63 9.06
C GLY A 532 -25.70 10.29 8.48
N ALA A 533 -24.83 9.54 9.15
CA ALA A 533 -24.28 8.28 8.65
C ALA A 533 -23.87 7.33 9.78
N ARG A 534 -23.88 6.02 9.52
CA ARG A 534 -23.44 4.97 10.46
C ARG A 534 -22.91 3.74 9.72
N SER A 535 -22.18 2.89 10.43
CA SER A 535 -21.78 1.57 9.95
C SER A 535 -22.89 0.55 10.26
N LYS A 536 -23.35 -0.22 9.26
CA LYS A 536 -24.04 -1.50 9.49
C LYS A 536 -22.95 -2.58 9.55
N LYS A 537 -22.53 -2.94 10.77
CA LYS A 537 -21.55 -4.02 10.99
C LYS A 537 -22.17 -5.38 10.67
N ASN A 538 -21.57 -6.10 9.74
CA ASN A 538 -21.86 -7.50 9.44
C ASN A 538 -20.79 -8.46 10.02
N SER A 539 -19.76 -7.92 10.67
CA SER A 539 -18.69 -8.66 11.35
C SER A 539 -19.18 -9.45 12.56
N ILE A 540 -18.50 -10.55 12.86
CA ILE A 540 -18.71 -11.40 14.04
C ILE A 540 -17.87 -10.87 15.21
N GLU A 541 -18.45 -10.76 16.39
CA GLU A 541 -17.82 -10.31 17.65
C GLU A 541 -16.75 -11.29 18.18
N PRO A 542 -15.89 -10.91 19.15
CA PRO A 542 -14.75 -11.73 19.56
C PRO A 542 -15.18 -13.04 20.24
N GLY A 543 -14.89 -14.18 19.64
CA GLY A 543 -15.33 -15.50 20.11
C GLY A 543 -16.75 -15.93 19.70
N GLY A 544 -17.53 -15.04 19.07
CA GLY A 544 -18.90 -15.31 18.62
C GLY A 544 -18.98 -16.04 17.27
N ASP A 545 -20.19 -16.34 16.82
CA ASP A 545 -20.47 -17.09 15.59
C ASP A 545 -21.68 -16.57 14.81
N ARG A 546 -21.81 -17.00 13.55
CA ARG A 546 -22.98 -16.76 12.70
C ARG A 546 -23.28 -17.96 11.83
N TRP A 547 -24.57 -18.22 11.62
CA TRP A 547 -25.05 -19.19 10.63
C TRP A 547 -25.22 -18.55 9.25
N ALA A 548 -24.82 -19.30 8.22
CA ALA A 548 -25.16 -19.07 6.83
C ALA A 548 -26.18 -20.12 6.42
N GLU A 549 -27.33 -19.72 5.85
CA GLU A 549 -28.49 -20.59 5.64
C GLU A 549 -28.86 -20.63 4.15
N TYR A 550 -29.12 -21.84 3.63
CA TYR A 550 -29.35 -22.10 2.21
C TYR A 550 -30.58 -22.98 1.99
N VAL A 551 -31.30 -22.71 0.90
CA VAL A 551 -32.50 -23.43 0.47
C VAL A 551 -32.48 -23.61 -1.04
N VAL A 552 -32.45 -24.86 -1.50
CA VAL A 552 -32.70 -25.22 -2.91
C VAL A 552 -34.20 -25.51 -3.09
N ASP A 553 -34.86 -24.81 -4.01
CA ASP A 553 -36.29 -25.00 -4.34
C ASP A 553 -36.52 -26.45 -4.85
N PRO A 554 -37.54 -27.19 -4.34
CA PRO A 554 -37.88 -28.54 -4.81
C PRO A 554 -38.00 -28.69 -6.33
N LYS A 555 -38.37 -27.64 -7.07
CA LYS A 555 -38.47 -27.65 -8.55
C LYS A 555 -37.13 -27.77 -9.27
N LEU A 556 -36.02 -27.71 -8.53
CA LEU A 556 -34.65 -27.87 -9.01
C LEU A 556 -34.05 -29.22 -8.58
N LEU A 557 -34.85 -30.10 -7.96
CA LEU A 557 -34.46 -31.39 -7.41
C LEU A 557 -35.26 -32.53 -8.04
N THR A 558 -34.70 -33.74 -8.02
CA THR A 558 -35.34 -34.98 -8.49
C THR A 558 -35.57 -35.93 -7.29
N PRO A 559 -36.75 -36.57 -7.15
CA PRO A 559 -36.99 -37.52 -6.05
C PRO A 559 -36.02 -38.71 -6.12
N GLY A 560 -35.34 -39.02 -5.02
CA GLY A 560 -34.39 -40.14 -4.93
C GLY A 560 -33.01 -39.88 -5.56
N GLU A 561 -32.77 -38.73 -6.19
CA GLU A 561 -31.46 -38.38 -6.74
C GLU A 561 -30.48 -37.90 -5.65
N THR A 562 -29.19 -38.08 -5.91
CA THR A 562 -28.08 -37.62 -5.05
C THR A 562 -27.42 -36.38 -5.62
N TYR A 563 -27.26 -35.35 -4.78
CA TYR A 563 -26.67 -34.06 -5.11
C TYR A 563 -25.36 -33.84 -4.37
N THR A 564 -24.42 -33.17 -5.04
CA THR A 564 -23.10 -32.81 -4.50
C THR A 564 -23.10 -31.33 -4.11
N VAL A 565 -22.84 -31.02 -2.83
CA VAL A 565 -22.83 -29.67 -2.27
C VAL A 565 -21.38 -29.25 -1.96
N ASN A 566 -20.71 -28.58 -2.91
CA ASN A 566 -19.38 -28.01 -2.69
C ASN A 566 -19.50 -26.64 -2.01
N MET A 567 -18.77 -26.45 -0.91
CA MET A 567 -18.84 -25.26 -0.06
C MET A 567 -17.45 -24.74 0.24
N LYS A 568 -17.23 -23.43 0.07
CA LYS A 568 -15.93 -22.76 0.25
C LYS A 568 -16.09 -21.50 1.07
N LEU A 569 -15.34 -21.37 2.16
CA LEU A 569 -15.18 -20.10 2.87
C LEU A 569 -14.07 -19.29 2.20
N ILE A 570 -14.42 -18.18 1.57
CA ILE A 570 -13.51 -17.35 0.78
C ILE A 570 -13.33 -15.99 1.45
N ALA A 571 -12.08 -15.55 1.58
CA ALA A 571 -11.74 -14.19 1.94
C ALA A 571 -11.13 -13.45 0.74
N GLN A 572 -11.73 -12.33 0.35
CA GLN A 572 -11.26 -11.44 -0.72
C GLN A 572 -10.99 -10.05 -0.12
N ALA A 573 -9.90 -9.41 -0.56
CA ALA A 573 -9.46 -8.16 0.07
C ALA A 573 -10.52 -7.04 -0.04
N MET A 574 -11.13 -6.91 -1.23
CA MET A 574 -12.20 -5.94 -1.52
C MET A 574 -12.99 -6.27 -2.80
N PRO A 575 -14.20 -5.70 -2.98
CA PRO A 575 -15.00 -5.84 -4.20
C PRO A 575 -14.49 -4.94 -5.34
N ALA A 576 -14.72 -5.38 -6.57
CA ALA A 576 -14.38 -4.66 -7.79
C ALA A 576 -15.13 -3.31 -7.89
N TYR A 577 -16.40 -3.25 -7.47
CA TYR A 577 -17.15 -1.99 -7.46
C TYR A 577 -16.52 -0.92 -6.53
N PHE A 578 -15.79 -1.31 -5.49
CA PHE A 578 -15.13 -0.35 -4.58
C PHE A 578 -13.87 0.24 -5.20
N ILE A 579 -13.14 -0.53 -5.99
CA ILE A 579 -12.05 -0.02 -6.83
C ILE A 579 -12.65 0.91 -7.91
N ALA A 580 -13.69 0.43 -8.61
CA ALA A 580 -14.35 1.15 -9.69
C ALA A 580 -14.96 2.50 -9.27
N VAL A 581 -15.57 2.58 -8.07
CA VAL A 581 -16.17 3.83 -7.60
C VAL A 581 -15.10 4.89 -7.28
N ASN A 582 -13.88 4.48 -6.91
CA ASN A 582 -12.79 5.40 -6.54
C ASN A 582 -11.91 5.81 -7.73
N ALA A 583 -11.72 4.93 -8.72
CA ALA A 583 -10.84 5.08 -9.88
C ALA A 583 -11.05 6.32 -10.78
N GLY A 584 -12.11 7.12 -10.56
CA GLY A 584 -12.37 8.38 -11.28
C GLY A 584 -11.37 9.51 -11.04
N VAL A 585 -10.35 9.30 -10.20
CA VAL A 585 -9.17 10.19 -10.06
C VAL A 585 -7.91 9.59 -10.69
N GLY A 586 -8.06 8.51 -11.45
CA GLY A 586 -6.96 7.68 -11.92
C GLY A 586 -6.53 6.58 -10.93
N LEU A 587 -5.56 5.80 -11.37
CA LEU A 587 -4.89 4.73 -10.63
C LEU A 587 -3.38 4.88 -10.85
N ASP A 588 -2.59 4.81 -9.76
CA ASP A 588 -1.12 4.83 -9.86
C ASP A 588 -0.60 3.57 -10.59
N TYR A 589 0.68 3.60 -11.01
CA TYR A 589 1.35 2.53 -11.76
C TYR A 589 0.69 2.14 -13.11
N LYS A 590 0.01 3.10 -13.76
CA LYS A 590 -0.63 2.93 -15.08
C LYS A 590 -1.70 1.81 -15.14
N PHE A 591 -2.20 1.33 -13.99
CA PHE A 591 -3.19 0.26 -13.96
C PHE A 591 -4.48 0.63 -14.69
N SER A 592 -4.95 -0.29 -15.55
CA SER A 592 -6.36 -0.29 -15.94
C SER A 592 -7.24 -0.77 -14.78
N LEU A 593 -8.48 -0.27 -14.69
CA LEU A 593 -9.44 -0.72 -13.68
C LEU A 593 -9.65 -2.24 -13.73
N ARG A 594 -9.78 -2.81 -14.95
CA ARG A 594 -9.99 -4.26 -15.14
C ARG A 594 -8.81 -5.08 -14.62
N GLU A 595 -7.59 -4.62 -14.85
CA GLU A 595 -6.38 -5.31 -14.38
C GLU A 595 -6.24 -5.23 -12.85
N LEU A 596 -6.36 -4.04 -12.26
CA LEU A 596 -6.23 -3.87 -10.81
C LEU A 596 -7.29 -4.71 -10.06
N THR A 597 -8.53 -4.66 -10.53
CA THR A 597 -9.61 -5.53 -10.06
C THR A 597 -9.25 -7.01 -10.17
N LYS A 598 -8.79 -7.48 -11.35
CA LYS A 598 -8.39 -8.90 -11.50
C LYS A 598 -7.27 -9.28 -10.53
N ARG A 599 -6.23 -8.46 -10.38
CA ARG A 599 -5.13 -8.70 -9.43
C ARG A 599 -5.63 -8.81 -7.99
N VAL A 600 -6.64 -8.04 -7.59
CA VAL A 600 -7.28 -8.14 -6.26
C VAL A 600 -8.08 -9.44 -6.10
N VAL A 601 -8.84 -9.83 -7.11
CA VAL A 601 -9.64 -11.07 -7.11
C VAL A 601 -8.74 -12.31 -7.07
N ASP A 602 -7.65 -12.31 -7.86
CA ASP A 602 -6.61 -13.35 -7.88
C ASP A 602 -5.86 -13.52 -6.55
N LEU A 603 -5.95 -12.53 -5.64
CA LEU A 603 -5.38 -12.57 -4.29
C LEU A 603 -6.37 -13.05 -3.21
N SER A 604 -7.53 -13.56 -3.61
CA SER A 604 -8.49 -14.22 -2.71
C SER A 604 -7.92 -15.50 -2.08
N MET A 605 -8.42 -15.88 -0.91
CA MET A 605 -7.97 -17.04 -0.15
C MET A 605 -9.12 -18.01 0.11
N ASN A 606 -8.91 -19.30 -0.20
CA ASN A 606 -9.75 -20.39 0.28
C ASN A 606 -9.33 -20.74 1.72
N LEU A 607 -10.19 -20.41 2.69
CA LEU A 607 -9.91 -20.62 4.11
C LEU A 607 -10.32 -22.02 4.57
N TRP A 608 -11.46 -22.51 4.09
CA TRP A 608 -12.03 -23.83 4.36
C TRP A 608 -12.84 -24.29 3.16
N GLU A 609 -12.82 -25.59 2.87
CA GLU A 609 -13.63 -26.23 1.84
C GLU A 609 -14.12 -27.59 2.35
N SER A 610 -15.38 -27.91 2.07
CA SER A 610 -15.93 -29.27 2.18
C SER A 610 -16.82 -29.57 0.98
N THR A 611 -17.16 -30.83 0.79
CA THR A 611 -18.11 -31.29 -0.23
C THR A 611 -18.97 -32.40 0.35
N GLU A 612 -20.24 -32.12 0.61
CA GLU A 612 -21.20 -33.12 1.10
C GLU A 612 -21.93 -33.78 -0.06
N THR A 613 -22.40 -35.01 0.15
CA THR A 613 -23.20 -35.78 -0.81
C THR A 613 -24.54 -36.10 -0.17
N ILE A 614 -25.64 -35.57 -0.72
CA ILE A 614 -26.95 -35.56 -0.09
C ILE A 614 -27.97 -36.17 -1.04
N LYS A 615 -28.66 -37.22 -0.61
CA LYS A 615 -29.80 -37.81 -1.35
C LYS A 615 -31.09 -37.07 -0.99
N ILE A 616 -31.94 -36.81 -1.98
CA ILE A 616 -33.26 -36.22 -1.78
C ILE A 616 -34.28 -37.34 -1.57
N GLU A 617 -34.98 -37.31 -0.44
CA GLU A 617 -36.10 -38.21 -0.13
C GLU A 617 -37.37 -37.78 -0.89
N GLN A 618 -38.38 -38.66 -0.93
CA GLN A 618 -39.63 -38.42 -1.69
C GLN A 618 -40.52 -37.33 -1.09
#